data_AF-A0AAP5GYT4-F1
#
_entry.id   AF-A0AAP5GYT4-F1
#
_cell.length_a   1.000
_cell.length_b   1.000
_cell.length_c   1.000
_cell.angle_alpha   90.00
_cell.angle_beta   90.00
_cell.angle_gamma   90.00
#
_symmetry.space_group_name_H-M   'P 1'
#
loop_
_entity.id
_entity.type
_entity.pdbx_description
1 polymer ?
#
loop_
_entity_poly.entity_id
_entity_poly.type
_entity_poly.pdbx_seq_one_letter_code
_entity_poly.pdbx_strand_id
1 'polypeptide(L)' 'MVNLNKMTTIITFILLIMIAIFRNNVSVLIFSVVMIALMGYTAFRVRTKWNIGFAICLSVILVIWNVYLGVEAYT' A
#
# COMPACT_ATOMS: atom_id res chain seq x y z
N MET A 1 5.72 25.30 6.86
CA MET A 1 5.98 24.43 5.70
C MET A 1 5.60 23.01 6.07
N VAL A 2 4.54 22.46 5.49
CA VAL A 2 4.12 21.07 5.78
C VAL A 2 5.17 20.13 5.22
N ASN A 3 5.75 19.31 6.09
CA ASN A 3 6.79 18.37 5.69
C ASN A 3 6.11 17.21 4.95
N LEU A 4 6.03 17.32 3.61
CA LEU A 4 5.32 16.37 2.73
C LEU A 4 5.70 14.91 3.00
N ASN A 5 6.94 14.64 3.43
CA ASN A 5 7.38 13.30 3.79
C ASN A 5 6.66 12.75 5.03
N LYS A 6 6.44 13.59 6.08
CA LYS A 6 5.65 13.19 7.25
C LYS A 6 4.20 12.90 6.88
N MET A 7 3.59 13.73 6.03
CA MET A 7 2.22 13.51 5.56
C MET A 7 2.09 12.20 4.79
N THR A 8 2.98 11.92 3.84
CA THR A 8 2.95 10.66 3.08
C THR A 8 3.10 9.44 3.97
N THR A 9 3.98 9.48 4.98
CA THR A 9 4.15 8.37 5.94
C THR A 9 2.88 8.12 6.76
N ILE A 10 2.23 9.18 7.24
CA ILE A 10 0.98 9.08 8.00
C ILE A 10 -0.13 8.47 7.13
N ILE A 11 -0.26 8.93 5.88
CA ILE A 11 -1.26 8.40 4.93
C ILE A 11 -1.02 6.90 4.66
N THR A 12 0.22 6.47 4.45
CA THR A 12 0.52 5.04 4.28
C THR A 12 0.19 4.21 5.51
N PHE A 13 0.41 4.73 6.72
CA PHE A 13 0.07 4.02 7.94
C PHE A 13 -1.44 3.85 8.09
N ILE A 14 -2.22 4.90 7.79
CA ILE A 14 -3.68 4.85 7.79
C ILE A 14 -4.19 3.84 6.74
N LEU A 15 -3.61 3.84 5.54
CA LEU A 15 -3.99 2.89 4.48
C LEU A 15 -3.73 1.43 4.88
N LEU A 16 -2.62 1.13 5.56
CA LEU A 16 -2.34 -0.21 6.07
C LEU A 16 -3.37 -0.65 7.12
N ILE A 17 -3.72 0.25 8.04
CA ILE A 17 -4.75 -0.03 9.05
C ILE A 17 -6.10 -0.31 8.37
N MET A 18 -6.46 0.48 7.36
CA MET A 18 -7.70 0.24 6.61
C MET A 18 -7.68 -1.11 5.89
N ILE A 19 -6.58 -1.47 5.22
CA ILE A 19 -6.44 -2.77 4.55
C ILE A 19 -6.55 -3.94 5.55
N ALA A 20 -6.04 -3.78 6.77
CA ALA A 20 -6.14 -4.80 7.81
C ALA A 20 -7.56 -4.94 8.40
N ILE A 21 -8.32 -3.84 8.49
CA ILE A 21 -9.67 -3.83 9.08
C ILE A 21 -10.73 -4.28 8.06
N PHE A 22 -10.65 -3.78 6.82
CA PHE A 22 -11.62 -4.14 5.80
C PHE A 22 -11.29 -5.54 5.27
N ARG A 23 -12.10 -6.55 5.61
CA ARG A 23 -12.01 -7.89 4.97
C ARG A 23 -12.74 -7.98 3.62
N ASN A 24 -13.33 -6.88 3.14
CA ASN A 24 -14.02 -6.87 1.85
C ASN A 24 -13.01 -6.76 0.71
N ASN A 25 -13.00 -7.76 -0.18
CA ASN A 25 -12.08 -7.89 -1.31
C ASN A 25 -11.99 -6.63 -2.17
N VAL A 26 -13.11 -5.97 -2.45
CA VAL A 26 -13.15 -4.78 -3.32
C VAL A 26 -12.48 -3.59 -2.63
N SER A 27 -12.77 -3.37 -1.35
CA SER A 27 -12.17 -2.26 -0.58
C SER A 27 -10.67 -2.45 -0.42
N VAL A 28 -10.21 -3.68 -0.12
CA VAL A 28 -8.79 -4.00 0.02
C VAL A 28 -8.05 -3.79 -1.29
N LEU A 29 -8.64 -4.17 -2.42
CA LEU A 29 -8.06 -3.95 -3.74
C LEU A 29 -7.86 -2.46 -4.02
N ILE A 30 -8.89 -1.64 -3.78
CA ILE A 30 -8.83 -0.18 -4.00
C ILE A 30 -7.75 0.44 -3.12
N PHE A 31 -7.72 0.13 -1.81
CA PHE A 31 -6.69 0.67 -0.92
C PHE A 31 -5.28 0.20 -1.29
N SER A 32 -5.13 -1.04 -1.75
CA SER A 32 -3.85 -1.60 -2.20
C SER A 32 -3.32 -0.86 -3.43
N VAL A 33 -4.17 -0.60 -4.43
CA VAL A 33 -3.79 0.15 -5.64
C VAL A 33 -3.38 1.58 -5.29
N VAL A 34 -4.15 2.26 -4.43
CA VAL A 34 -3.81 3.62 -3.95
C VAL A 34 -2.47 3.61 -3.22
N MET A 35 -2.22 2.61 -2.38
CA MET A 35 -0.99 2.50 -1.62
C MET A 35 0.23 2.26 -2.51
N ILE A 36 0.11 1.44 -3.55
CA ILE A 36 1.17 1.20 -4.55
C ILE A 36 1.48 2.49 -5.31
N ALA A 37 0.46 3.23 -5.75
CA ALA A 37 0.66 4.50 -6.45
C ALA A 37 1.38 5.54 -5.57
N LEU A 38 1.00 5.62 -4.29
CA LEU A 38 1.57 6.56 -3.33
C LEU A 38 3.03 6.20 -2.99
N MET A 39 3.33 4.91 -2.82
CA MET A 39 4.71 4.42 -2.64
C MET A 39 5.56 4.55 -3.90
N GLY A 40 4.97 4.40 -5.09
CA GLY A 40 5.64 4.69 -6.36
C GLY A 40 6.03 6.16 -6.48
N TYR A 41 5.12 7.07 -6.10
CA TYR A 41 5.39 8.50 -6.07
C TYR A 41 6.50 8.87 -5.06
N THR A 42 6.47 8.32 -3.84
CA THR A 42 7.52 8.58 -2.85
C THR A 42 8.86 8.00 -3.26
N ALA A 43 8.89 6.82 -3.88
CA ALA A 43 10.11 6.22 -4.43
C ALA A 43 10.70 7.05 -5.59
N PHE A 44 9.86 7.65 -6.44
CA PHE A 44 10.31 8.52 -7.52
C PHE A 44 10.84 9.87 -7.01
N ARG A 45 10.16 10.44 -6.00
CA ARG A 45 10.51 11.73 -5.40
C ARG A 45 11.74 11.63 -4.50
N VAL A 46 11.84 10.58 -3.70
CA VAL A 46 12.93 10.32 -2.75
C VAL A 46 13.63 9.03 -3.21
N ARG A 47 14.52 9.17 -4.20
CA ARG A 47 15.22 8.06 -4.87
C ARG A 47 16.32 7.42 -4.03
N THR A 48 15.97 6.96 -2.83
CA THR A 48 16.83 6.10 -2.02
C THR A 48 16.57 4.64 -2.37
N LYS A 49 17.64 3.85 -2.48
CA LYS A 49 17.56 2.39 -2.73
C LYS A 49 16.60 1.70 -1.75
N TRP A 50 16.59 2.15 -0.49
CA TRP A 50 15.69 1.66 0.55
C TRP A 50 14.21 1.94 0.28
N ASN A 51 13.85 3.14 -0.20
CA ASN A 51 12.45 3.46 -0.49
C ASN A 51 11.93 2.67 -1.68
N ILE A 52 12.77 2.48 -2.70
CA ILE A 52 12.44 1.66 -3.87
C ILE A 52 12.24 0.20 -3.45
N GLY A 53 13.17 -0.34 -2.66
CA GLY A 53 13.05 -1.70 -2.13
C GLY A 53 11.80 -1.90 -1.26
N PHE A 54 11.49 -0.94 -0.40
CA PHE A 54 10.30 -0.99 0.45
C PHE A 54 9.00 -0.91 -0.37
N ALA A 55 8.94 -0.03 -1.38
CA ALA A 55 7.81 0.06 -2.29
C ALA A 55 7.55 -1.25 -3.05
N ILE A 56 8.61 -1.89 -3.55
CA ILE A 56 8.51 -3.19 -4.24
C ILE A 56 8.03 -4.27 -3.28
N CYS A 57 8.68 -4.40 -2.11
CA CYS A 57 8.34 -5.43 -1.12
C CYS A 57 6.89 -5.30 -0.65
N LEU A 58 6.46 -4.07 -0.33
CA LEU A 58 5.09 -3.77 0.06
C LEU A 58 4.08 -4.10 -1.06
N SER A 59 4.41 -3.78 -2.31
CA SER A 59 3.55 -4.09 -3.46
C SER A 59 3.34 -5.59 -3.62
N VAL A 60 4.40 -6.40 -3.46
CA VAL A 60 4.31 -7.86 -3.52
C VAL A 60 3.41 -8.42 -2.41
N ILE A 61 3.59 -7.95 -1.18
CA ILE A 61 2.77 -8.36 -0.03
C ILE A 61 1.29 -8.04 -0.29
N LEU A 62 0.99 -6.84 -0.79
CA LEU A 62 -0.38 -6.42 -1.09
C LEU A 62 -1.01 -7.27 -2.21
N VAL A 63 -0.25 -7.63 -3.24
CA VAL A 63 -0.74 -8.52 -4.31
C VAL A 63 -1.08 -9.89 -3.75
N ILE A 64 -0.19 -10.51 -2.97
CA ILE A 64 -0.42 -11.82 -2.35
C ILE A 64 -1.67 -11.77 -1.47
N TRP A 65 -1.82 -10.72 -0.67
CA TRP A 65 -2.97 -10.52 0.21
C TRP A 65 -4.29 -10.41 -0.57
N ASN A 66 -4.30 -9.67 -1.68
CA ASN A 66 -5.49 -9.56 -2.53
C ASN A 66 -5.83 -10.89 -3.23
N VAL A 67 -4.84 -11.66 -3.63
CA VAL A 67 -5.06 -13.00 -4.21
C VAL A 67 -5.66 -13.93 -3.15
N TYR A 68 -5.13 -13.93 -1.92
CA TYR A 68 -5.66 -14.73 -0.82
C TYR A 68 -7.13 -14.40 -0.53
N LEU A 69 -7.44 -13.11 -0.35
CA LEU A 69 -8.81 -12.65 -0.14
C LEU A 69 -9.71 -12.96 -1.34
N GLY A 70 -9.20 -12.81 -2.55
CA GLY A 70 -9.87 -13.20 -3.79
C GLY A 70 -10.29 -14.67 -3.75
N VAL A 71 -9.37 -15.58 -3.40
CA VAL A 71 -9.64 -17.01 -3.27
C VAL A 71 -10.65 -17.31 -2.16
N GLU A 72 -10.53 -16.69 -0.98
CA GLU A 72 -11.50 -16.85 0.14
C GLU A 72 -12.95 -16.51 -0.27
N ALA A 73 -13.17 -15.61 -1.22
CA ALA A 73 -14.53 -15.24 -1.64
C ALA A 73 -15.20 -16.24 -2.60
N TYR A 74 -14.44 -17.18 -3.18
CA TYR A 74 -14.97 -18.19 -4.12
C TYR A 74 -15.02 -19.60 -3.53
N THR A 75 -14.60 -19.78 -2.28
CA THR A 75 -14.69 -21.04 -1.50
C THR A 75 -15.81 -20.96 -0.47
#